data_AF-X5Q778-F1
#
_entry.id   AF-X5Q778-F1
#
_cell.length_a   1.000
_cell.length_b   1.000
_cell.length_c   1.000
_cell.angle_alpha   90.00
_cell.angle_beta   90.00
_cell.angle_gamma   90.00
#
_symmetry.space_group_name_H-M   'P 1'
#
loop_
_entity.id
_entity.type
_entity.pdbx_description
1 polymer ?
#
loop_
_entity_poly.entity_id
_entity_poly.type
_entity_poly.pdbx_seq_one_letter_code
_entity_poly.pdbx_strand_id
1 'polypeptide(L)'
;MIVFVTGDLLAAQESYIAQGVAEGNQEGLGTGLALKISKKWPNVQAAFKKYARTGRFIGGHIWTLEPDGNQPGFIYLATQPDMYHATLPYLGKQFAGL
;
A
#
# COMPACT_ATOMS: atom_id res chain seq x y z
N MET A 1 -16.46 12.76 9.03
CA MET A 1 -16.84 13.58 7.86
C MET A 1 -15.93 13.21 6.70
N ILE A 2 -16.46 12.99 5.50
CA ILE A 2 -15.65 12.69 4.30
C ILE A 2 -15.64 13.95 3.43
N VAL A 3 -14.44 14.39 3.02
CA VAL A 3 -14.25 15.56 2.15
C VAL A 3 -13.43 15.13 0.95
N PHE A 4 -13.86 15.53 -0.24
CA PHE A 4 -13.11 15.34 -1.47
C PHE A 4 -12.27 16.58 -1.74
N VAL A 5 -10.96 16.40 -1.84
CA VAL A 5 -9.99 17.47 -2.05
C VAL A 5 -9.11 17.16 -3.25
N THR A 6 -8.47 18.19 -3.80
CA THR A 6 -7.49 18.05 -4.90
C THR A 6 -6.18 18.72 -4.48
N GLY A 7 -5.05 18.08 -4.77
CA GLY A 7 -3.73 18.57 -4.40
C GLY A 7 -2.69 17.45 -4.38
N ASP A 8 -1.51 17.75 -3.84
CA ASP A 8 -0.50 16.73 -3.55
C ASP A 8 -0.79 16.08 -2.20
N LEU A 9 -1.13 14.78 -2.22
CA LEU A 9 -1.35 14.00 -1.01
C LEU A 9 -0.13 14.00 -0.08
N LEU A 10 1.09 14.18 -0.60
CA LEU A 10 2.29 14.21 0.24
C LEU A 10 2.48 15.54 0.99
N ALA A 11 1.66 16.55 0.69
CA ALA A 11 1.59 17.83 1.41
C ALA A 11 0.44 17.87 2.43
N ALA A 12 -0.31 16.79 2.56
CA ALA A 12 -1.35 16.60 3.56
C ALA A 12 -0.80 16.81 4.99
N GLN A 13 -1.58 17.44 5.86
CA GLN A 13 -1.24 17.67 7.27
C GLN A 13 -1.86 16.61 8.20
N GLU A 14 -2.65 15.71 7.62
CA GLU A 14 -3.30 14.61 8.27
C GLU A 14 -2.29 13.62 8.84
N SER A 15 -2.62 13.05 9.99
CA SER A 15 -1.70 12.18 10.74
C SER A 15 -1.38 10.87 10.01
N TYR A 16 -2.21 10.44 9.06
CA TYR A 16 -1.98 9.21 8.29
C TYR A 16 -2.26 9.40 6.81
N ILE A 17 -1.44 8.74 5.99
CA ILE A 17 -1.68 8.54 4.57
C ILE A 17 -2.05 7.07 4.34
N ALA A 18 -3.24 6.84 3.78
CA ALA A 18 -3.69 5.50 3.39
C ALA A 18 -3.49 5.27 1.89
N GLN A 19 -2.98 4.09 1.51
CA GLN A 19 -2.82 3.70 0.11
C GLN A 19 -3.14 2.21 -0.10
N GLY A 20 -3.80 1.90 -1.22
CA GLY A 20 -3.90 0.54 -1.74
C GLY A 20 -2.58 0.04 -2.33
N VAL A 21 -2.13 -1.13 -1.88
CA VAL A 21 -0.86 -1.76 -2.30
C VAL A 21 -1.12 -3.19 -2.75
N ALA A 22 -0.33 -3.66 -3.71
CA ALA A 22 -0.36 -5.04 -4.16
C ALA A 22 0.15 -6.01 -3.09
N GLU A 23 -0.30 -7.25 -3.14
CA GLU A 23 0.23 -8.36 -2.33
C GLU A 23 1.65 -8.78 -2.80
N GLY A 24 2.32 -9.66 -2.05
CA GLY A 24 3.59 -10.28 -2.44
C GLY A 24 4.85 -9.64 -1.83
N ASN A 25 6.03 -10.00 -2.35
CA ASN A 25 7.34 -9.64 -1.75
C ASN A 25 7.79 -8.19 -2.02
N GLN A 26 6.97 -7.40 -2.73
CA GLN A 26 7.14 -5.94 -2.91
C GLN A 26 8.53 -5.52 -3.41
N GLU A 27 9.12 -6.29 -4.33
CA GLU A 27 10.37 -5.91 -4.98
C GLU A 27 10.19 -4.65 -5.88
N GLY A 28 8.95 -4.39 -6.33
CA GLY A 28 8.59 -3.38 -7.33
C GLY A 28 7.67 -2.25 -6.88
N LEU A 29 7.87 -1.64 -5.70
CA LEU A 29 7.25 -0.34 -5.34
C LEU A 29 7.85 0.81 -6.19
N GLY A 30 7.73 0.70 -7.52
CA GLY A 30 8.52 1.44 -8.49
C GLY A 30 7.77 2.56 -9.21
N THR A 31 6.45 2.71 -9.01
CA THR A 31 5.63 3.73 -9.71
C THR A 31 4.59 4.37 -8.79
N GLY A 32 3.96 5.45 -9.28
CA GLY A 32 2.81 6.08 -8.63
C GLY A 32 3.08 6.68 -7.25
N LEU A 33 2.07 6.64 -6.38
CA LEU A 33 2.14 7.16 -5.02
C LEU A 33 3.20 6.42 -4.18
N ALA A 34 3.34 5.10 -4.36
CA ALA A 34 4.33 4.29 -3.68
C ALA A 34 5.77 4.77 -3.95
N LEU A 35 6.09 5.12 -5.20
CA LEU A 35 7.39 5.69 -5.56
C LEU A 35 7.61 7.08 -4.94
N LYS A 36 6.58 7.91 -4.88
CA LYS A 36 6.69 9.24 -4.27
C LYS A 36 6.93 9.13 -2.76
N ILE A 37 6.21 8.23 -2.08
CA ILE A 37 6.40 7.93 -0.65
C ILE A 37 7.80 7.40 -0.41
N SER A 38 8.30 6.44 -1.20
CA SER A 38 9.64 5.90 -1.00
C SER A 38 10.77 6.91 -1.18
N LYS A 39 10.60 7.86 -2.10
CA LYS A 39 11.56 8.97 -2.29
C LYS A 39 11.55 9.96 -1.13
N LYS A 40 10.38 10.28 -0.58
CA LYS A 40 10.24 11.26 0.51
C LYS A 40 10.56 10.67 1.89
N TRP A 41 10.13 9.44 2.14
CA TRP A 41 10.33 8.71 3.40
C TRP A 41 10.83 7.28 3.13
N PRO A 42 12.14 7.12 2.86
CA PRO A 42 12.72 5.81 2.52
C PRO A 42 12.54 4.74 3.60
N ASN A 43 12.48 5.14 4.87
CA ASN A 43 12.25 4.26 6.01
C ASN A 43 10.87 3.58 5.97
N VAL A 44 9.83 4.25 5.44
CA VAL A 44 8.50 3.66 5.25
C VAL A 44 8.57 2.47 4.30
N GLN A 45 9.26 2.64 3.17
CA GLN A 45 9.45 1.56 2.21
C GLN A 45 10.29 0.43 2.79
N ALA A 46 11.35 0.75 3.53
CA ALA A 46 12.20 -0.26 4.16
C ALA A 46 11.42 -1.09 5.20
N ALA A 47 10.63 -0.43 6.05
CA ALA A 47 9.80 -1.07 7.06
C ALA A 47 8.74 -1.98 6.42
N PHE A 48 8.04 -1.48 5.40
CA PHE A 48 7.04 -2.27 4.69
C PHE A 48 7.66 -3.45 3.94
N LYS A 49 8.80 -3.28 3.25
CA LYS A 49 9.50 -4.40 2.58
C LYS A 49 9.93 -5.49 3.57
N LYS A 50 10.41 -5.11 4.75
CA LYS A 50 10.73 -6.05 5.83
C LYS A 50 9.50 -6.86 6.24
N TYR A 51 8.35 -6.20 6.35
CA TYR A 51 7.08 -6.85 6.66
C TYR A 51 6.57 -7.74 5.53
N ALA A 52 6.52 -7.25 4.29
CA ALA A 52 6.01 -7.95 3.13
C ALA A 52 6.75 -9.28 2.87
N ARG A 53 8.08 -9.29 3.08
CA ARG A 53 8.91 -10.51 2.97
C ARG A 53 8.55 -11.62 3.95
N THR A 54 7.75 -11.34 4.98
CA THR A 54 7.20 -12.39 5.87
C THR A 54 6.09 -13.20 5.22
N GLY A 55 5.62 -12.81 4.02
CA GLY A 55 4.50 -13.43 3.31
C GLY A 55 3.13 -13.14 3.93
N ARG A 56 3.07 -12.25 4.93
CA ARG A 56 1.82 -11.96 5.66
C ARG A 56 0.94 -10.91 5.00
N PHE A 57 1.46 -10.11 4.07
CA PHE A 57 0.70 -9.06 3.41
C PHE A 57 -0.11 -9.64 2.22
N ILE A 58 -1.30 -10.16 2.55
CA ILE A 58 -2.24 -10.83 1.63
C ILE A 58 -3.58 -10.07 1.56
N GLY A 59 -4.44 -10.44 0.62
CA GLY A 59 -5.70 -9.73 0.33
C GLY A 59 -6.57 -9.51 1.57
N GLY A 60 -7.00 -8.26 1.78
CA GLY A 60 -7.77 -7.86 2.95
C GLY A 60 -6.94 -7.51 4.20
N HIS A 61 -5.61 -7.64 4.13
CA HIS A 61 -4.74 -7.27 5.23
C HIS A 61 -4.43 -5.77 5.24
N ILE A 62 -4.15 -5.27 6.45
CA ILE A 62 -3.76 -3.90 6.72
C ILE A 62 -2.40 -3.93 7.39
N TRP A 63 -1.46 -3.15 6.84
CA TRP A 63 -0.19 -2.86 7.49
C TRP A 63 -0.16 -1.40 7.90
N THR A 64 0.33 -1.13 9.12
CA THR A 64 0.46 0.24 9.62
C THR A 64 1.89 0.55 10.03
N LEU A 65 2.27 1.81 9.88
CA LEU A 65 3.46 2.41 10.46
C LEU A 65 3.05 3.69 11.18
N GLU A 66 3.48 3.81 12.43
CA GLU A 66 3.19 4.99 13.23
C GLU A 66 3.90 6.25 12.70
N PRO A 67 3.35 7.45 12.94
CA PRO A 67 4.02 8.71 12.64
C PRO A 67 5.38 8.82 13.36
N ASP A 68 6.34 9.49 12.74
CA ASP A 68 7.68 9.72 13.31
C ASP A 68 8.21 11.12 12.94
N GLY A 69 8.27 12.02 13.93
CA GLY A 69 8.65 13.41 13.73
C GLY A 69 7.77 14.12 12.69
N ASN A 70 8.38 14.55 11.58
CA ASN A 70 7.69 15.21 10.47
C ASN A 70 7.11 14.24 9.42
N GLN A 71 7.22 12.93 9.65
CA GLN A 71 6.63 11.91 8.80
C GLN A 71 5.24 11.53 9.32
N PRO A 72 4.19 11.52 8.46
CA PRO A 72 2.90 10.98 8.84
C PRO A 72 2.98 9.46 9.06
N GLY A 73 1.97 8.90 9.71
CA GLY A 73 1.76 7.47 9.72
C GLY A 73 1.32 6.96 8.35
N PHE A 74 1.48 5.67 8.13
CA PHE A 74 1.08 5.02 6.88
C PHE A 74 0.15 3.85 7.14
N ILE A 75 -0.87 3.73 6.28
CA ILE A 75 -1.80 2.59 6.27
C ILE A 75 -1.78 1.99 4.87
N TYR A 76 -1.25 0.79 4.73
CA TYR A 76 -1.26 0.06 3.47
C TYR A 76 -2.34 -1.01 3.50
N LEU A 77 -3.21 -0.95 2.49
CA LEU A 77 -4.34 -1.85 2.33
C LEU A 77 -4.03 -2.81 1.18
N ALA A 78 -3.95 -4.11 1.47
CA ALA A 78 -3.77 -5.16 0.47
C ALA A 78 -5.04 -5.28 -0.39
N THR A 79 -5.07 -4.49 -1.46
CA THR A 79 -6.26 -4.27 -2.30
C THR A 79 -6.06 -4.74 -3.73
N GLN A 80 -4.83 -5.11 -4.09
CA GLN A 80 -4.48 -5.55 -5.44
C GLN A 80 -3.73 -6.89 -5.37
N PRO A 81 -4.01 -7.84 -6.28
CA PRO A 81 -3.18 -9.04 -6.42
C PRO A 81 -1.75 -8.68 -6.78
N ASP A 82 -0.80 -9.57 -6.47
CA ASP A 82 0.54 -9.48 -7.05
C ASP A 82 0.43 -9.51 -8.58
N MET A 83 0.70 -8.38 -9.23
CA MET A 83 0.56 -8.23 -10.68
C MET A 83 1.51 -9.14 -11.47
N TYR A 84 2.64 -9.55 -10.89
CA TYR A 84 3.60 -10.45 -11.55
C TYR A 84 3.21 -11.92 -11.42
N HIS A 85 2.44 -12.27 -10.37
CA HIS A 85 1.92 -13.62 -10.11
C HIS A 85 0.40 -13.67 -10.13
N ALA A 86 -0.26 -12.77 -10.87
CA ALA A 86 -1.70 -12.74 -11.03
C ALA A 86 -2.14 -14.00 -11.77
N THR A 87 -2.21 -15.11 -11.05
CA THR A 87 -2.82 -16.35 -11.48
C THR A 87 -4.32 -16.09 -11.59
N LEU A 88 -4.97 -16.89 -12.44
CA LEU A 88 -6.41 -16.92 -12.67
C LEU A 88 -7.34 -16.88 -11.43
N PRO A 89 -6.96 -17.22 -10.17
CA PRO A 89 -7.89 -17.20 -9.04
C PRO A 89 -8.55 -15.83 -8.76
N TYR A 90 -7.94 -14.71 -9.14
CA TYR A 90 -8.55 -13.39 -8.97
C TYR A 90 -9.65 -13.09 -10.01
N LEU A 91 -9.54 -13.65 -11.22
CA LEU A 91 -10.58 -13.57 -12.25
C LEU A 91 -11.74 -14.55 -11.93
N GLY A 92 -11.44 -15.71 -11.32
CA GLY A 92 -12.44 -16.74 -11.02
C GLY A 92 -13.44 -16.40 -9.91
N LYS A 93 -13.12 -15.47 -8.99
CA LYS A 93 -14.07 -15.07 -7.92
C LYS A 93 -15.26 -14.26 -8.44
N GLN A 94 -15.17 -13.64 -9.62
CA GLN A 94 -16.32 -12.99 -10.26
C GLN A 94 -17.23 -13.96 -11.02
N PHE A 95 -16.75 -15.17 -11.35
CA PHE A 95 -17.50 -16.16 -12.13
C PHE A 95 -18.03 -17.33 -11.31
N ALA A 96 -17.62 -17.50 -10.04
CA ALA A 96 -18.08 -18.59 -9.18
C ALA A 96 -19.48 -18.35 -8.55
N GLY A 97 -20.25 -17.38 -9.07
CA GLY A 97 -21.57 -17.01 -8.56
C GLY A 97 -22.64 -16.78 -9.64
N LEU A 98 -22.44 -17.30 -10.87
CA LEU A 98 -23.44 -17.36 -11.93
C LEU A 98 -23.66 -18.82 -12.36
#